data_AF-A0A1U7CIW1-F1
#
_entry.id   AF-A0A1U7CIW1-F1
#
_cell.length_a   1.000
_cell.length_b   1.000
_cell.length_c   1.000
_cell.angle_alpha   90.00
_cell.angle_beta   90.00
_cell.angle_gamma   90.00
#
_symmetry.space_group_name_H-M   'P 1'
#
loop_
_entity.id
_entity.type
_entity.pdbx_description
1 polymer ?
#
loop_
_entity_poly.entity_id
_entity_poly.type
_entity_poly.pdbx_seq_one_letter_code
_entity_poly.pdbx_strand_id
1 'polypeptide(L)' 'MPPVMVCPEETDLLAFAAGEDLSSQLVAHVAACPHCWPAILRLQAEIGCLRSTHSRHNPAPQKSAVQVQSEPTENL' A
#
# COMPACT_ATOMS: atom_id res chain seq x y z
N MET A 1 13.98 38.07 3.47
CA MET A 1 14.63 36.78 3.76
C MET A 1 13.67 35.71 3.28
N PRO A 2 14.01 34.86 2.31
CA PRO A 2 13.10 33.80 1.89
C PRO A 2 12.84 32.89 3.09
N PRO A 3 11.59 32.44 3.32
CA PRO A 3 11.31 31.53 4.41
C PRO A 3 12.16 30.27 4.24
N VAL A 4 12.87 29.88 5.30
CA VAL A 4 13.53 28.58 5.36
C VAL A 4 12.39 27.57 5.40
N MET A 5 12.03 27.01 4.24
CA MET A 5 11.06 25.93 4.16
C MET A 5 11.72 24.68 4.75
N VAL A 6 11.54 24.51 6.06
CA VAL A 6 11.90 23.28 6.76
C VAL A 6 11.16 22.12 6.09
N CYS A 7 11.83 20.99 5.94
CA CYS A 7 11.18 19.80 5.41
C CYS A 7 10.04 19.36 6.35
N PRO A 8 8.91 18.90 5.81
CA PRO A 8 7.83 18.33 6.59
C PRO A 8 8.30 17.08 7.36
N GLU A 9 7.54 16.70 8.38
CA GLU A 9 7.83 15.52 9.18
C GLU A 9 7.71 14.24 8.34
N GLU A 10 8.43 13.19 8.76
CA GLU A 10 8.41 11.90 8.05
C GLU A 10 6.99 11.30 8.00
N THR A 11 6.18 11.52 9.03
CA THR A 11 4.77 11.08 9.08
C THR A 11 3.93 11.71 7.97
N ASP A 12 4.15 12.98 7.67
CA ASP A 12 3.44 13.70 6.61
C ASP A 12 3.87 13.18 5.23
N LEU A 13 5.17 12.90 5.06
CA LEU A 13 5.70 12.30 3.84
C LEU A 13 5.16 10.88 3.62
N LEU A 14 4.99 10.10 4.69
CA LEU A 14 4.40 8.76 4.62
C LEU A 14 2.92 8.81 4.23
N ALA A 15 2.13 9.68 4.84
CA ALA A 15 0.72 9.89 4.47
C ALA A 15 0.60 10.31 2.99
N PHE A 16 1.49 11.20 2.52
CA PHE A 16 1.54 11.62 1.13
C PHE A 16 1.85 10.44 0.19
N ALA A 17 2.86 9.65 0.54
CA ALA A 17 3.24 8.45 -0.22
C ALA A 17 2.14 7.39 -0.24
N ALA A 18 1.34 7.28 0.82
CA ALA A 18 0.21 6.35 0.93
C ALA A 18 -0.98 6.74 0.03
N GLY A 19 -1.00 7.97 -0.47
CA GLY A 19 -2.07 8.54 -1.30
C GLY A 19 -3.17 9.23 -0.51
N GLU A 20 -2.88 9.64 0.73
CA GLU A 20 -3.83 10.43 1.53
C GLU A 20 -3.96 11.85 1.00
N ASP A 21 -5.13 12.45 1.22
CA ASP A 21 -5.43 13.80 0.74
C ASP A 21 -4.80 14.82 1.70
N LEU A 22 -3.81 15.57 1.21
CA LEU A 22 -2.98 16.46 2.01
C LEU A 22 -3.02 17.89 1.49
N SER A 23 -2.56 18.81 2.32
CA SER A 23 -2.59 20.24 2.02
C SER A 23 -1.84 20.56 0.72
N SER A 24 -2.36 21.53 -0.04
CA SER A 24 -1.73 22.05 -1.26
C SER A 24 -0.31 22.59 -1.03
N GLN A 25 -0.02 23.03 0.20
CA GLN A 25 1.31 23.48 0.61
C GLN A 25 2.32 22.33 0.66
N LEU A 26 1.92 21.15 1.13
CA LEU A 26 2.80 19.97 1.16
C LEU A 26 3.08 19.47 -0.25
N VAL A 27 2.07 19.45 -1.12
CA VAL A 27 2.22 19.10 -2.55
C VAL A 27 3.25 20.03 -3.21
N ALA A 28 3.11 21.34 -3.00
CA ALA A 28 4.03 22.33 -3.55
C ALA A 28 5.45 22.17 -2.98
N HIS A 29 5.59 21.86 -1.69
CA HIS A 29 6.89 21.60 -1.07
C HIS A 29 7.56 20.37 -1.69
N VAL A 30 6.87 19.23 -1.75
CA VAL A 30 7.42 17.98 -2.29
C VAL A 30 7.85 18.15 -3.75
N ALA A 31 7.08 18.89 -4.54
CA ALA A 31 7.43 19.19 -5.93
C ALA A 31 8.68 20.07 -6.09
N ALA A 32 8.97 20.94 -5.11
CA ALA A 32 10.08 21.88 -5.16
C ALA A 32 11.32 21.44 -4.35
N CYS A 33 11.17 20.50 -3.41
CA CYS A 33 12.22 20.10 -2.48
C CYS A 33 13.00 18.87 -2.99
N PRO A 34 14.30 19.01 -3.31
CA PRO A 34 15.11 17.93 -3.85
C PRO A 34 15.39 16.81 -2.84
N HIS A 35 15.14 17.04 -1.55
CA HIS A 35 15.30 16.03 -0.49
C HIS A 35 14.02 15.22 -0.25
N CYS A 36 12.86 15.86 -0.28
CA CYS A 36 11.58 15.19 -0.03
C CYS A 36 11.15 14.32 -1.22
N TRP A 37 11.45 14.74 -2.45
CA TRP A 37 11.06 13.99 -3.64
C TRP A 37 11.62 12.55 -3.69
N PRO A 38 12.94 12.31 -3.50
CA PRO A 38 13.47 10.95 -3.40
C PRO A 38 12.90 10.14 -2.24
N ALA A 39 12.62 10.79 -1.10
CA ALA A 39 12.04 10.13 0.06
C ALA A 39 10.63 9.61 -0.24
N ILE A 40 9.79 10.43 -0.89
CA ILE A 40 8.45 10.01 -1.34
C ILE A 40 8.51 8.82 -2.29
N LEU A 41 9.40 8.86 -3.30
CA LEU A 41 9.54 7.76 -4.25
C LEU A 41 9.92 6.44 -3.56
N ARG A 42 10.84 6.51 -2.58
CA ARG A 42 11.22 5.35 -1.79
C ARG A 42 10.03 4.81 -0.99
N LEU A 43 9.32 5.67 -0.27
CA LEU A 43 8.15 5.27 0.52
C LEU A 43 7.05 4.66 -0.35
N GLN A 44 6.77 5.23 -1.52
CA GLN A 44 5.81 4.67 -2.47
C GLN A 44 6.20 3.27 -2.95
N ALA A 45 7.49 3.02 -3.22
CA ALA A 45 7.98 1.70 -3.58
C ALA A 45 7.82 0.69 -2.44
N GLU A 46 8.14 1.09 -1.21
CA GLU A 46 7.96 0.26 -0.01
C GLU A 46 6.47 -0.08 0.22
N ILE A 47 5.58 0.91 0.14
CA ILE A 47 4.12 0.72 0.25
C ILE A 47 3.60 -0.20 -0.84
N GLY A 48 4.05 -0.02 -2.10
CA GLY A 48 3.68 -0.89 -3.21
C GLY A 48 4.10 -2.35 -3.00
N CYS A 49 5.31 -2.55 -2.47
CA CYS A 49 5.81 -3.87 -2.10
C CYS A 49 4.93 -4.52 -1.02
N LEU A 50 4.63 -3.79 0.06
CA LEU A 50 3.77 -4.27 1.16
C LEU A 50 2.34 -4.59 0.69
N ARG A 51 1.76 -3.75 -0.18
CA ARG A 51 0.43 -4.02 -0.77
C ARG A 51 0.45 -5.27 -1.65
N SER A 52 1.54 -5.50 -2.39
CA SER A 52 1.69 -6.67 -3.26
C SER A 52 1.89 -7.99 -2.48
N THR A 53 2.60 -7.96 -1.35
CA THR A 53 2.74 -9.14 -0.48
C THR A 53 1.45 -9.46 0.27
N HIS A 54 0.68 -8.45 0.65
CA HIS A 54 -0.62 -8.63 1.29
C HIS A 54 -1.67 -9.16 0.31
N SER A 55 -1.68 -8.68 -0.94
CA SER A 55 -2.59 -9.18 -1.99
C SER A 55 -2.40 -10.69 -2.27
N ARG A 56 -1.16 -11.18 -2.20
CA ARG A 56 -0.84 -12.62 -2.32
C ARG A 56 -1.30 -13.49 -1.15
N HIS A 57 -1.61 -12.88 -0.01
CA HIS A 57 -2.12 -13.54 1.20
C HIS A 57 -3.62 -13.34 1.39
N ASN A 58 -4.35 -12.95 0.35
CA ASN A 58 -5.80 -13.09 0.36
C ASN A 58 -6.09 -14.54 -0.09
N PRO A 59 -6.26 -15.52 0.81
CA PRO A 59 -6.81 -16.79 0.38
C PRO A 59 -8.18 -16.45 -0.19
N ALA A 60 -8.33 -16.58 -1.51
CA ALA A 60 -9.64 -16.63 -2.13
C ALA A 60 -10.52 -17.52 -1.26
N PRO A 61 -11.80 -17.17 -0.99
CA PRO A 61 -12.67 -18.02 -0.19
C PRO A 61 -12.64 -19.38 -0.86
N GLN A 62 -11.99 -20.34 -0.19
CA GLN A 62 -11.93 -21.70 -0.66
C GLN A 62 -13.37 -22.17 -0.66
N LYS A 63 -14.02 -22.08 -1.81
CA LYS A 63 -15.02 -23.07 -2.22
C LYS A 63 -14.25 -24.37 -2.38
N SER A 64 -13.77 -24.91 -1.27
CA SER A 64 -13.53 -26.32 -1.08
C SER A 64 -14.91 -26.95 -1.15
N ALA A 65 -15.41 -27.09 -2.38
CA ALA A 65 -16.29 -28.18 -2.70
C ALA A 65 -15.43 -29.43 -2.49
N VAL A 66 -15.37 -29.89 -1.25
CA VAL A 66 -15.04 -31.26 -0.94
C VAL A 66 -16.16 -32.05 -1.61
N GLN A 67 -15.91 -32.39 -2.86
CA GLN A 67 -16.72 -33.30 -3.64
C GLN A 67 -16.53 -34.66 -2.99
N VAL A 68 -17.28 -34.92 -1.92
CA VAL A 68 -17.49 -36.27 -1.39
C VAL A 68 -18.35 -36.98 -2.42
N GLN A 69 -17.70 -37.52 -3.44
CA GLN A 69 -18.26 -38.62 -4.21
C GLN A 69 -18.38 -39.79 -3.23
N SER A 70 -19.60 -40.14 -2.88
CA SER A 70 -19.92 -41.42 -2.24
C SER A 70 -21.01 -42.06 -3.09
N GLU A 71 -20.57 -42.81 -4.09
CA GLU A 71 -21.33 -43.88 -4.73
C GLU A 71 -20.44 -45.14 -4.69
N PRO A 72 -20.96 -46.35 -4.95
CA PRO A 72 -22.11 -47.01 -4.33
C PRO A 72 -21.69 -48.42 -3.83
N THR A 73 -22.33 -49.01 -2.82
CA THR A 73 -22.13 -50.45 -2.55
C THR A 73 -23.40 -51.11 -1.98
N GLU A 74 -24.02 -51.86 -2.88
CA GLU A 74 -24.81 -53.09 -2.72
C GLU A 74 -24.70 -53.93 -1.42
N ASN A 75 -25.79 -54.68 -1.15
CA ASN A 75 -26.11 -55.69 -0.12
C ASN A 75 -27.02 -55.16 1.01
N LEU A 76 -28.22 -55.71 1.27
CA LEU A 76 -28.72 -57.09 1.11
C LEU A 76 -30.26 -57.08 1.00
#